data_AF-A0AA90Z536-F1
#
_entry.id   AF-A0AA90Z536-F1
#
_cell.length_a   1.000
_cell.length_b   1.000
_cell.length_c   1.000
_cell.angle_alpha   90.00
_cell.angle_beta   90.00
_cell.angle_gamma   90.00
#
_symmetry.space_group_name_H-M   'P 1'
#
loop_
_entity.id
_entity.type
_entity.pdbx_description
1 polymer ?
#
loop_
_entity_poly.entity_id
_entity_poly.type
_entity_poly.pdbx_seq_one_letter_code
_entity_poly.pdbx_strand_id
1 'polypeptide(L)'
;MANAESTARVKTKISGRAMAVFGVTFSFLAMLVSGGILFFAPIGKISNATDWQVLGLDRQGWDDVHIALALLFVGFSLWHAALHFRTFKTLILDNRMCPQGHRIEAMIGAAFVIALVTLTVFGLPPANWLLDLNEFFKHEFWAG
;
A
#
# COMPACT_ATOMS: atom_id res chain seq x y z
N MET A 1 -51.40 9.05 -23.40
CA MET A 1 -50.68 10.33 -23.54
C MET A 1 -49.92 10.53 -22.23
N ALA A 2 -48.73 9.92 -22.10
CA ALA A 2 -47.42 10.47 -22.49
C ALA A 2 -46.80 11.35 -21.38
N ASN A 3 -45.90 10.70 -20.63
CA ASN A 3 -44.59 11.18 -20.16
C ASN A 3 -44.49 12.49 -19.36
N ALA A 4 -44.03 12.37 -18.12
CA ALA A 4 -42.82 13.07 -17.67
C ALA A 4 -42.33 12.47 -16.34
N GLU A 5 -41.65 11.33 -16.42
CA GLU A 5 -40.70 10.92 -15.38
C GLU A 5 -39.64 12.03 -15.29
N SER A 6 -39.74 12.89 -14.28
CA SER A 6 -38.70 13.86 -13.97
C SER A 6 -37.53 13.12 -13.32
N THR A 7 -36.70 12.47 -14.15
CA THR A 7 -35.41 11.97 -13.72
C THR A 7 -34.51 13.17 -13.45
N ALA A 8 -34.55 13.69 -12.23
CA ALA A 8 -33.61 14.68 -11.75
C ALA A 8 -32.19 14.07 -11.83
N ARG A 9 -31.46 14.40 -12.90
CA ARG A 9 -30.04 14.05 -13.03
C ARG A 9 -29.30 14.77 -11.89
N VAL A 10 -28.96 14.03 -10.84
CA VAL A 10 -28.02 14.49 -9.82
C VAL A 10 -26.70 14.76 -10.54
N LYS A 11 -26.36 16.04 -10.71
CA LYS A 11 -25.09 16.46 -11.31
C LYS A 11 -23.99 16.14 -10.30
N THR A 12 -23.35 14.97 -10.43
CA THR A 12 -22.26 14.55 -9.56
C THR A 12 -21.07 15.50 -9.72
N LYS A 13 -20.84 16.35 -8.72
CA LYS A 13 -19.61 17.14 -8.63
C LYS A 13 -18.48 16.21 -8.24
N ILE A 14 -17.48 16.08 -9.10
CA ILE A 14 -16.22 15.39 -8.77
C ILE A 14 -15.58 16.14 -7.60
N SER A 15 -15.32 15.43 -6.51
CA SER A 15 -14.66 15.98 -5.31
C SER A 15 -13.21 15.52 -5.29
N GLY A 16 -12.26 16.46 -5.27
CA GLY A 16 -10.83 16.16 -5.16
C GLY A 16 -10.49 15.37 -3.89
N ARG A 17 -11.29 15.50 -2.83
CA ARG A 17 -11.18 14.69 -1.60
C ARG A 17 -11.56 13.23 -1.83
N ALA A 18 -12.69 12.99 -2.50
CA ALA A 18 -13.10 11.64 -2.83
C ALA A 18 -12.08 10.96 -3.74
N MET A 19 -11.57 11.70 -4.74
CA MET A 19 -10.53 11.20 -5.64
C MET A 19 -9.24 10.84 -4.90
N ALA A 20 -8.80 11.64 -3.93
CA ALA A 20 -7.61 11.34 -3.14
C ALA A 20 -7.80 10.08 -2.28
N VAL A 21 -8.95 9.92 -1.62
CA VAL A 21 -9.25 8.73 -0.81
C VAL A 21 -9.29 7.48 -1.68
N PHE A 22 -10.09 7.47 -2.74
CA PHE A 22 -10.18 6.32 -3.64
C PHE A 22 -8.85 6.05 -4.36
N GLY A 23 -8.11 7.09 -4.75
CA GLY A 23 -6.79 6.96 -5.36
C GLY A 23 -5.80 6.22 -4.46
N VAL A 24 -5.71 6.61 -3.17
CA VAL A 24 -4.89 5.90 -2.17
C VAL A 24 -5.38 4.46 -2.00
N THR A 25 -6.69 4.22 -1.89
CA THR A 25 -7.23 2.86 -1.69
C THR A 25 -6.91 1.93 -2.86
N PHE A 26 -7.17 2.36 -4.10
CA PHE A 26 -6.92 1.51 -5.27
C PHE A 26 -5.41 1.30 -5.51
N SER A 27 -4.59 2.33 -5.34
CA SER A 27 -3.14 2.19 -5.47
C SER A 27 -2.55 1.30 -4.36
N PHE A 28 -3.08 1.35 -3.14
CA PHE A 28 -2.71 0.43 -2.06
C PHE A 28 -3.03 -1.04 -2.41
N LEU A 29 -4.23 -1.30 -2.93
CA LEU A 29 -4.61 -2.65 -3.36
C LEU A 29 -3.72 -3.16 -4.50
N ALA A 30 -3.42 -2.32 -5.49
CA ALA A 30 -2.51 -2.66 -6.58
C ALA A 30 -1.08 -2.94 -6.07
N MET A 31 -0.61 -2.18 -5.08
CA MET A 31 0.67 -2.40 -4.39
C MET A 31 0.71 -3.74 -3.66
N LEU A 32 -0.38 -4.13 -2.97
CA LEU A 32 -0.47 -5.44 -2.31
C LEU A 32 -0.41 -6.59 -3.31
N VAL A 33 -1.12 -6.47 -4.44
CA VAL A 33 -1.13 -7.51 -5.49
C VAL A 33 0.25 -7.66 -6.10
N SER A 34 0.87 -6.56 -6.54
CA SER A 34 2.21 -6.59 -7.14
C SER A 34 3.29 -7.04 -6.16
N GLY A 35 3.25 -6.58 -4.91
CA GLY A 35 4.16 -7.03 -3.85
C GLY A 35 3.97 -8.52 -3.53
N GLY A 36 2.72 -9.01 -3.51
CA GLY A 36 2.41 -10.42 -3.34
C GLY A 36 2.96 -11.29 -4.49
N ILE A 37 2.82 -10.84 -5.73
CA ILE A 37 3.39 -11.54 -6.89
C ILE A 37 4.92 -11.61 -6.78
N LEU A 38 5.58 -10.51 -6.40
CA LEU A 38 7.03 -10.47 -6.19
C LEU A 38 7.50 -11.31 -4.99
N PHE A 39 6.65 -11.48 -3.97
CA PHE A 39 6.94 -12.34 -2.83
C PHE A 39 7.12 -13.80 -3.26
N PHE A 40 6.26 -14.29 -4.17
CA PHE A 40 6.34 -15.65 -4.72
C PHE A 40 7.30 -15.78 -5.91
N ALA A 41 7.71 -14.67 -6.52
CA ALA A 41 8.55 -14.70 -7.72
C ALA A 41 9.94 -15.35 -7.44
N PRO A 42 10.43 -16.23 -8.34
CA PRO A 42 11.73 -16.88 -8.22
C PRO A 42 12.90 -15.89 -8.34
N ILE A 43 14.00 -16.13 -7.62
CA ILE A 43 15.18 -15.26 -7.62
C ILE A 43 15.77 -15.19 -9.04
N GLY A 44 16.24 -14.02 -9.48
CA GLY A 44 16.46 -13.68 -10.91
C GLY A 44 17.21 -14.68 -11.80
N LYS A 45 18.12 -15.51 -11.27
CA LYS A 45 18.76 -16.58 -12.06
C LYS A 45 17.81 -17.74 -12.38
N ILE A 46 16.93 -18.08 -11.44
CA ILE A 46 15.91 -19.12 -11.59
C ILE A 46 14.79 -18.61 -12.50
N SER A 47 14.37 -17.35 -12.36
CA SER A 47 13.30 -16.76 -13.19
C SER A 47 13.55 -16.94 -14.69
N ASN A 48 14.79 -16.73 -15.13
CA ASN A 48 15.17 -16.90 -16.54
C ASN A 48 15.30 -18.37 -16.95
N ALA A 49 15.60 -19.26 -16.00
CA ALA A 49 15.75 -20.69 -16.26
C ALA A 49 14.39 -21.41 -16.33
N THR A 50 13.39 -20.93 -15.59
CA THR A 50 12.07 -21.57 -15.48
C THR A 50 11.00 -20.93 -16.35
N ASP A 51 11.36 -19.95 -17.20
CA ASP A 51 10.44 -19.12 -17.99
C ASP A 51 9.23 -18.65 -17.16
N TRP A 52 9.51 -18.17 -15.94
CA TRP A 52 8.46 -17.80 -15.01
C TRP A 52 7.75 -16.54 -15.48
N GLN A 53 6.45 -16.66 -15.72
CA GLN A 53 5.62 -15.55 -16.12
C GLN A 53 4.28 -15.60 -15.40
N VAL A 54 3.83 -14.44 -14.94
CA VAL A 54 2.49 -14.26 -14.39
C VAL A 54 1.81 -13.16 -15.20
N LEU A 55 0.65 -13.48 -15.79
CA LEU A 55 -0.09 -12.58 -16.69
C LEU A 55 0.76 -12.05 -17.86
N GLY A 56 1.73 -12.84 -18.34
CA GLY A 56 2.60 -12.49 -19.47
C GLY A 56 3.73 -11.51 -19.13
N LEU A 57 3.95 -11.22 -17.84
CA LEU A 57 5.11 -10.48 -17.36
C LEU A 57 6.02 -11.42 -16.56
N ASP A 58 7.31 -11.30 -16.81
CA ASP A 58 8.35 -11.94 -16.01
C ASP A 58 8.53 -11.19 -14.67
N ARG A 59 9.45 -11.68 -13.85
CA ARG A 59 9.76 -11.04 -12.56
C ARG A 59 10.17 -9.58 -12.71
N GLN A 60 10.97 -9.26 -13.73
CA GLN A 60 11.45 -7.89 -13.92
C GLN A 60 10.30 -6.96 -14.31
N GLY A 61 9.41 -7.38 -15.20
CA GLY A 61 8.21 -6.62 -15.55
C GLY A 61 7.31 -6.35 -14.35
N TRP A 62 7.17 -7.32 -13.44
CA TRP A 62 6.43 -7.10 -12.18
C TRP A 62 7.14 -6.16 -11.20
N ASP A 63 8.47 -6.16 -11.17
CA ASP A 63 9.27 -5.21 -10.39
C ASP A 63 9.07 -3.77 -10.89
N ASP A 64 9.15 -3.58 -12.21
CA ASP A 64 8.92 -2.28 -12.85
C ASP A 64 7.49 -1.76 -12.59
N VAL A 65 6.49 -2.64 -12.70
CA VAL A 65 5.09 -2.31 -12.38
C VAL A 65 4.94 -1.93 -10.90
N HIS A 66 5.57 -2.68 -9.99
CA HIS A 66 5.51 -2.40 -8.57
C HIS A 66 6.12 -1.05 -8.22
N ILE A 67 7.27 -0.70 -8.81
CA ILE A 67 7.93 0.61 -8.61
C ILE A 67 7.03 1.75 -9.13
N ALA A 68 6.43 1.59 -10.31
CA ALA A 68 5.51 2.59 -10.86
C ALA A 68 4.26 2.78 -9.97
N LEU A 69 3.68 1.69 -9.48
CA LEU A 69 2.57 1.71 -8.53
C LEU A 69 2.97 2.34 -7.19
N ALA A 70 4.19 2.10 -6.71
CA ALA A 70 4.70 2.69 -5.48
C ALA A 70 4.80 4.21 -5.60
N LEU A 71 5.32 4.71 -6.73
CA LEU A 71 5.38 6.14 -7.00
C LEU A 71 3.97 6.76 -7.05
N LEU A 72 3.02 6.10 -7.70
CA LEU A 72 1.63 6.54 -7.77
C LEU A 72 0.96 6.57 -6.37
N PHE A 73 1.18 5.52 -5.58
CA PHE A 73 0.66 5.40 -4.21
C PHE A 73 1.22 6.51 -3.30
N VAL A 74 2.52 6.80 -3.38
CA VAL A 74 3.15 7.91 -2.66
C VAL A 74 2.53 9.23 -3.09
N GLY A 75 2.35 9.46 -4.40
CA GLY A 75 1.72 10.67 -4.93
C GLY A 75 0.30 10.88 -4.38
N PHE A 76 -0.57 9.87 -4.45
CA PHE A 76 -1.91 9.96 -3.90
C PHE A 76 -1.92 10.10 -2.37
N SER A 77 -1.00 9.43 -1.67
CA SER A 77 -0.89 9.51 -0.21
C SER A 77 -0.48 10.91 0.25
N LEU A 78 0.46 11.55 -0.44
CA LEU A 78 0.85 12.94 -0.19
C LEU A 78 -0.31 13.91 -0.48
N TRP A 79 -1.01 13.70 -1.61
CA TRP A 79 -2.20 14.49 -1.94
C TRP A 79 -3.26 14.35 -0.83
N HIS A 80 -3.59 13.12 -0.44
CA HIS A 80 -4.53 12.83 0.64
C HIS A 80 -4.10 13.55 1.93
N ALA A 81 -2.84 13.39 2.33
CA ALA A 81 -2.30 14.02 3.52
C ALA A 81 -2.43 15.55 3.47
N ALA A 82 -2.17 16.19 2.32
CA ALA A 82 -2.32 17.63 2.14
C ALA A 82 -3.78 18.09 2.28
N LEU A 83 -4.74 17.40 1.66
CA LEU A 83 -6.18 17.75 1.74
C LEU A 83 -6.78 17.54 3.14
N HIS A 84 -6.21 16.62 3.91
CA HIS A 84 -6.63 16.26 5.26
C HIS A 84 -5.68 16.81 6.35
N PHE A 85 -4.72 17.66 5.97
CA PHE A 85 -3.67 18.15 6.86
C PHE A 85 -4.21 18.91 8.09
N ARG A 86 -5.37 19.55 7.96
CA ARG A 86 -6.05 20.20 9.09
C ARG A 86 -6.50 19.19 10.15
N THR A 87 -7.00 18.03 9.73
CA THR A 87 -7.38 16.92 10.60
C THR A 87 -6.15 16.31 11.27
N PHE A 88 -5.07 16.08 10.53
CA PHE A 88 -3.80 15.63 11.09
C PHE A 88 -3.27 16.61 12.14
N LYS A 89 -3.30 17.91 11.84
CA LYS A 89 -2.90 18.96 12.78
C LYS A 89 -3.72 18.96 14.05
N THR A 90 -5.05 18.82 13.99
CA THR A 90 -5.88 18.75 15.20
C THR A 90 -5.68 17.45 15.99
N LEU A 91 -5.28 16.36 15.34
CA LEU A 91 -5.02 15.09 15.99
C LEU A 91 -3.64 15.07 16.68
N ILE A 92 -2.65 15.72 16.05
CA ILE A 92 -1.25 15.75 16.49
C ILE A 92 -0.94 16.98 17.36
N LEU A 93 -1.56 18.13 17.12
CA LEU A 93 -1.41 19.33 17.94
C LEU A 93 -2.72 19.60 18.69
N ASP A 94 -2.62 19.66 20.02
CA ASP A 94 -3.70 20.02 20.93
C ASP A 94 -4.53 21.19 20.41
N ASN A 95 -5.85 21.03 20.47
CA ASN A 95 -6.80 22.12 20.29
C ASN A 95 -7.64 22.25 21.56
N ARG A 96 -8.05 23.47 21.92
CA ARG A 96 -8.76 23.79 23.18
C ARG A 96 -10.08 23.04 23.42
N MET A 97 -10.58 22.27 22.44
CA MET A 97 -11.79 21.44 22.54
C MET A 97 -11.54 19.93 22.76
N CYS A 98 -10.30 19.43 22.57
CA CYS A 98 -9.92 18.04 22.88
C CYS A 98 -8.58 18.04 23.64
N PRO A 99 -8.59 18.03 24.99
CA PRO A 99 -7.38 18.13 25.82
C PRO A 99 -6.49 16.86 25.82
N GLN A 100 -6.92 15.81 25.13
CA GLN A 100 -6.20 14.55 24.97
C GLN A 100 -5.93 14.36 23.47
N GLY A 101 -5.03 15.16 22.90
CA GLY A 101 -4.53 14.87 21.56
C GLY A 101 -3.94 13.46 21.49
N HIS A 102 -4.20 12.72 20.41
CA HIS A 102 -3.77 11.32 20.23
C HIS A 102 -2.27 11.19 19.90
N ARG A 103 -1.44 12.01 20.58
CA ARG A 103 0.02 12.08 20.40
C ARG A 103 0.69 10.78 20.82
N ILE A 104 0.19 10.16 21.89
CA ILE A 104 0.72 8.89 22.39
C ILE A 104 0.44 7.79 21.37
N GLU A 105 -0.74 7.74 20.78
CA GLU A 105 -1.12 6.76 19.76
C GLU A 105 -0.29 6.94 18.49
N ALA A 106 -0.02 8.18 18.08
CA ALA A 106 0.88 8.48 16.98
C ALA A 106 2.33 8.04 17.29
N MET A 107 2.81 8.29 18.51
CA MET A 107 4.14 7.82 18.95
C MET A 107 4.22 6.29 19.03
N ILE A 108 3.18 5.63 19.53
CA ILE A 108 3.08 4.17 19.57
C ILE A 108 3.12 3.62 18.15
N GLY A 109 2.32 4.19 17.23
CA GLY A 109 2.34 3.80 15.82
C GLY A 109 3.71 3.96 15.17
N ALA A 110 4.37 5.10 15.38
CA ALA A 110 5.74 5.34 14.89
C ALA A 110 6.75 4.37 15.52
N ALA A 111 6.64 4.11 16.82
CA ALA A 111 7.50 3.17 17.53
C ALA A 111 7.32 1.74 17.02
N PHE A 112 6.10 1.31 16.70
CA PHE A 112 5.84 0.01 16.07
C PHE A 112 6.50 -0.10 14.69
N VAL A 113 6.40 0.94 13.85
CA VAL A 113 7.06 0.96 12.53
C VAL A 113 8.57 0.89 12.68
N ILE A 114 9.15 1.72 13.56
CA ILE A 114 10.59 1.73 13.82
C ILE A 114 11.04 0.38 14.35
N ALA A 115 10.33 -0.18 15.34
CA ALA A 115 10.63 -1.49 15.91
C ALA A 115 10.60 -2.58 14.84
N LEU A 116 9.57 -2.61 13.98
CA LEU A 116 9.49 -3.57 12.88
C LEU A 116 10.68 -3.44 11.92
N VAL A 117 11.03 -2.22 11.52
CA VAL A 117 12.20 -1.96 10.66
C VAL A 117 13.49 -2.43 11.33
N THR A 118 13.68 -2.10 12.61
CA THR A 118 14.83 -2.53 13.41
C THR A 118 14.91 -4.05 13.47
N LEU A 119 13.81 -4.75 13.80
CA LEU A 119 13.76 -6.20 13.84
C LEU A 119 14.12 -6.84 12.49
N THR A 120 13.63 -6.30 11.38
CA THR A 120 13.97 -6.77 10.04
C THR A 120 15.45 -6.58 9.71
N VAL A 121 16.02 -5.40 10.00
CA VAL A 121 17.45 -5.10 9.73
C VAL A 121 18.38 -5.99 10.56
N PHE A 122 18.00 -6.31 11.80
CA PHE A 122 18.79 -7.17 12.68
C PHE A 122 18.46 -8.66 12.55
N GLY A 123 17.53 -9.06 11.66
CA GLY A 123 17.15 -10.46 11.47
C GLY A 123 16.50 -11.12 12.70
N LEU A 124 15.81 -10.33 13.52
CA LEU A 124 15.20 -10.78 14.77
C LEU A 124 13.72 -11.22 14.58
N PRO A 125 13.21 -12.15 15.40
CA PRO A 125 11.80 -12.53 15.39
C PRO A 125 10.89 -11.41 15.91
N PRO A 126 9.64 -11.28 15.43
CA PRO A 126 8.98 -12.14 14.43
C PRO A 126 9.21 -11.72 12.97
N ALA A 127 10.03 -10.69 12.70
CA ALA A 127 10.23 -10.18 11.34
C ALA A 127 10.92 -11.22 10.44
N ASN A 128 11.88 -11.97 11.00
CA ASN A 128 12.58 -13.03 10.28
C ASN A 128 11.67 -14.20 9.87
N TRP A 129 10.61 -14.53 10.62
CA TRP A 129 9.69 -15.62 10.26
C TRP A 129 9.05 -15.43 8.89
N LEU A 130 8.72 -14.19 8.52
CA LEU A 130 8.15 -13.88 7.21
C LEU A 130 9.19 -14.04 6.09
N LEU A 131 10.45 -13.71 6.37
CA LEU A 131 11.56 -13.85 5.43
C LEU A 131 11.94 -15.32 5.26
N ASP A 132 12.01 -16.08 6.36
CA ASP A 132 12.25 -17.52 6.36
C ASP A 132 11.14 -18.27 5.62
N LEU A 133 9.87 -17.85 5.79
CA LEU A 133 8.74 -18.38 5.02
C LEU A 133 8.92 -18.13 3.51
N ASN A 134 9.37 -16.93 3.13
CA ASN A 134 9.66 -16.60 1.74
C ASN A 134 10.77 -17.48 1.18
N GLU A 135 11.87 -17.64 1.92
CA GLU A 135 12.99 -18.50 1.53
C GLU A 135 12.58 -19.97 1.42
N PHE A 136 11.77 -20.47 2.36
CA PHE A 136 11.23 -21.83 2.34
C PHE A 136 10.42 -22.08 1.06
N PHE A 137 9.47 -21.21 0.74
CA PHE A 137 8.69 -21.33 -0.50
C PHE A 137 9.60 -21.30 -1.73
N LYS A 138 10.61 -20.43 -1.75
CA LYS A 138 11.53 -20.34 -2.88
C LYS A 138 12.38 -21.60 -3.04
N HIS A 139 12.82 -22.20 -1.94
CA HIS A 139 13.62 -23.41 -1.98
C HIS A 139 12.78 -24.63 -2.37
N GLU A 140 11.57 -24.78 -1.83
CA GLU A 140 10.74 -25.96 -2.08
C GLU A 140 10.14 -25.97 -3.50
N PHE A 141 9.70 -24.82 -4.02
CA PHE A 141 9.07 -24.75 -5.35
C PHE A 141 10.04 -24.57 -6.51
N TRP A 142 11.22 -23.99 -6.27
CA TRP A 142 12.16 -23.66 -7.36
C TRP A 142 13.49 -24.40 -7.33
N ALA A 143 13.89 -24.99 -6.20
CA ALA A 143 15.13 -25.77 -6.10
C ALA A 143 14.90 -27.29 -6.12
N GLY A 144 13.66 -27.73 -6.40
CA GLY A 144 13.26 -29.13 -6.59
C GLY A 144 13.30 -29.56 -8.06
#